data_AF-A0A967Y7G1-F1
#
_entry.id   AF-A0A967Y7G1-F1
#
_cell.length_a   1.000
_cell.length_b   1.000
_cell.length_c   1.000
_cell.angle_alpha   90.00
_cell.angle_beta   90.00
_cell.angle_gamma   90.00
#
_symmetry.space_group_name_H-M   'P 1'
#
loop_
_entity.id
_entity.type
_entity.pdbx_description
1 polymer ?
#
loop_
_entity_poly.entity_id
_entity_poly.type
_entity_poly.pdbx_seq_one_letter_code
_entity_poly.pdbx_strand_id
1 'polypeptide(L)' 'AGFDGSGADLARACRRAEIAATGVPCGIMDQLTITTAQAGAALLIDCRTETAEPVRLPEGTAVHAVHCGV' A
#
# COMPACT_ATOMS: atom_id res chain seq x y z
N ALA A 1 -1.67 1.10 -17.14
CA ALA A 1 -0.45 0.49 -16.56
C ALA A 1 -0.07 -0.70 -17.44
N GLY A 2 1.22 -0.96 -17.65
CA GLY A 2 1.72 -2.06 -18.50
C GLY A 2 1.87 -3.40 -17.75
N PHE A 3 1.01 -3.67 -16.78
CA PHE A 3 1.03 -4.89 -15.97
C PHE A 3 -0.35 -5.55 -16.04
N ASP A 4 -0.38 -6.82 -16.44
CA ASP A 4 -1.62 -7.56 -16.74
C ASP A 4 -2.15 -8.39 -15.54
N GLY A 5 -1.73 -8.08 -14.32
CA GLY A 5 -2.18 -8.75 -13.08
C GLY A 5 -2.99 -7.83 -12.14
N SER A 6 -3.45 -8.38 -11.02
CA SER A 6 -4.15 -7.59 -10.00
C SER A 6 -3.21 -6.63 -9.27
N GLY A 7 -3.75 -5.59 -8.63
CA GLY A 7 -2.95 -4.71 -7.77
C GLY A 7 -2.25 -5.45 -6.62
N ALA A 8 -2.87 -6.52 -6.11
CA ALA A 8 -2.26 -7.40 -5.10
C ALA A 8 -1.09 -8.22 -5.68
N ASP A 9 -1.20 -8.71 -6.91
CA ASP A 9 -0.09 -9.39 -7.59
C ASP A 9 1.10 -8.45 -7.80
N LEU A 10 0.81 -7.21 -8.20
CA LEU A 10 1.82 -6.17 -8.34
C LEU A 10 2.47 -5.83 -7.00
N ALA A 11 1.68 -5.70 -5.93
CA ALA A 11 2.19 -5.42 -4.59
C ALA A 11 3.15 -6.52 -4.11
N ARG A 12 2.78 -7.79 -4.30
CA ARG A 12 3.63 -8.95 -3.98
C ARG A 12 4.92 -8.95 -4.79
N ALA A 13 4.86 -8.58 -6.07
CA ALA A 13 6.03 -8.45 -6.92
C ALA A 13 6.97 -7.33 -6.45
N CYS A 14 6.42 -6.15 -6.12
CA CYS A 14 7.17 -5.02 -5.58
C CYS A 14 7.84 -5.35 -4.24
N ARG A 15 7.14 -6.01 -3.30
CA ARG A 15 7.74 -6.42 -2.02
C ARG A 15 8.93 -7.37 -2.23
N ARG A 16 8.80 -8.35 -3.13
CA ARG A 16 9.93 -9.24 -3.47
C ARG A 16 11.09 -8.46 -4.09
N ALA A 17 10.78 -7.52 -4.99
CA ALA A 17 11.79 -6.69 -5.62
C ALA A 17 12.53 -5.80 -4.61
N GLU A 18 11.81 -5.21 -3.65
CA GLU A 18 12.40 -4.36 -2.60
C GLU A 18 13.34 -5.15 -1.69
N ILE A 19 12.92 -6.33 -1.23
CA ILE A 19 13.77 -7.22 -0.43
C ILE A 19 14.99 -7.65 -1.27
N ALA A 20 14.81 -7.99 -2.55
CA ALA A 20 15.92 -8.40 -3.41
C ALA A 20 16.91 -7.26 -3.69
N ALA A 21 16.43 -6.02 -3.83
CA ALA A 21 17.27 -4.87 -4.12
C ALA A 21 18.01 -4.33 -2.89
N THR A 22 17.37 -4.36 -1.71
CA THR A 22 17.89 -3.73 -0.49
C THR A 22 18.46 -4.73 0.51
N GLY A 23 18.04 -5.99 0.45
CA GLY A 23 18.30 -7.00 1.48
C GLY A 23 17.52 -6.79 2.78
N VAL A 24 16.68 -5.76 2.88
CA VAL A 24 15.93 -5.43 4.10
C VAL A 24 14.59 -6.16 4.10
N PRO A 25 14.29 -6.99 5.12
CA PRO A 25 12.95 -7.57 5.27
C PRO A 25 11.91 -6.46 5.48
N CYS A 26 10.87 -6.43 4.63
CA CYS A 26 9.79 -5.44 4.71
C CYS A 26 8.40 -6.10 4.69
N GLY A 27 7.40 -5.36 5.18
CA GLY A 27 5.99 -5.73 5.10
C GLY A 27 5.39 -5.55 3.70
N ILE A 28 4.07 -5.64 3.59
CA ILE A 28 3.31 -5.49 2.32
C ILE A 28 2.55 -4.17 2.22
N MET A 29 2.46 -3.41 3.31
CA MET A 29 1.57 -2.26 3.46
C MET A 29 1.79 -1.23 2.35
N ASP A 30 3.02 -0.74 2.20
CA ASP A 30 3.35 0.31 1.24
C ASP A 30 3.04 -0.12 -0.19
N GLN A 31 3.38 -1.36 -0.55
CA GLN A 31 3.16 -1.89 -1.90
C GLN A 31 1.68 -2.15 -2.16
N LEU A 32 0.89 -2.63 -1.19
CA LEU A 32 -0.57 -2.76 -1.35
C LEU A 32 -1.24 -1.39 -1.45
N THR A 33 -0.82 -0.42 -0.63
CA THR A 33 -1.40 0.92 -0.66
C THR A 33 -1.20 1.57 -2.02
N ILE A 34 0.02 1.57 -2.56
CA ILE A 34 0.29 2.28 -3.82
C ILE A 34 -0.39 1.61 -5.03
N THR A 35 -0.65 0.30 -5.00
CA THR A 35 -1.24 -0.43 -6.14
C THR A 35 -2.76 -0.59 -6.07
N THR A 36 -3.39 -0.42 -4.90
CA THR A 36 -4.83 -0.69 -4.71
C THR A 36 -5.62 0.50 -4.16
N ALA A 37 -4.98 1.62 -3.81
CA ALA A 37 -5.67 2.78 -3.25
C ALA A 37 -6.72 3.37 -4.21
N GLN A 38 -7.80 3.87 -3.61
CA GLN A 38 -8.87 4.60 -4.27
C GLN A 38 -8.93 6.02 -3.71
N ALA A 39 -9.14 7.00 -4.59
CA ALA A 39 -9.32 8.40 -4.20
C ALA A 39 -10.45 8.54 -3.15
N GLY A 40 -10.18 9.25 -2.06
CA GLY A 40 -11.16 9.51 -0.99
C GLY A 40 -11.35 8.37 0.03
N ALA A 41 -10.53 7.31 -0.03
CA ALA A 41 -10.58 6.20 0.92
C ALA A 41 -9.19 5.90 1.51
N ALA A 42 -9.17 5.51 2.78
CA ALA A 42 -8.06 4.76 3.36
C ALA A 42 -8.21 3.27 3.03
N LEU A 43 -7.23 2.44 3.42
CA LEU A 43 -7.29 1.00 3.26
C LEU A 43 -7.22 0.30 4.61
N LEU A 44 -8.13 -0.63 4.86
CA LEU A 44 -7.99 -1.65 5.89
C LEU A 44 -7.23 -2.83 5.26
N ILE A 45 -6.01 -3.10 5.77
CA ILE A 45 -5.15 -4.16 5.27
C ILE A 45 -5.13 -5.32 6.26
N ASP A 46 -5.56 -6.51 5.83
CA ASP A 46 -5.24 -7.75 6.53
C ASP A 46 -3.88 -8.25 6.03
N CYS A 47 -2.84 -8.07 6.84
CA CYS A 47 -1.47 -8.44 6.47
C CYS A 47 -1.23 -9.96 6.40
N ARG A 48 -2.13 -10.79 6.94
CA ARG A 48 -2.00 -12.25 6.91
C ARG A 48 -2.56 -12.82 5.61
N THR A 49 -3.69 -12.31 5.13
CA THR A 49 -4.28 -12.70 3.84
C THR A 49 -3.79 -11.82 2.69
N GLU A 50 -3.16 -10.68 3.00
CA GLU A 50 -2.72 -9.64 2.07
C GLU A 50 -3.87 -9.07 1.23
N THR A 51 -5.03 -8.91 1.85
CA THR A 51 -6.22 -8.28 1.27
C THR A 51 -6.35 -6.84 1.75
N ALA A 52 -6.88 -5.97 0.90
CA ALA A 52 -7.12 -4.57 1.21
C ALA A 52 -8.57 -4.19 0.89
N GLU A 53 -9.23 -3.54 1.84
CA GLU A 53 -10.59 -3.06 1.70
C GLU A 53 -10.63 -1.53 1.83
N PRO A 54 -11.30 -0.81 0.91
CA PRO A 54 -11.42 0.64 1.00
C PRO A 54 -12.32 1.05 2.16
N VAL A 55 -11.83 1.98 2.98
CA VAL A 55 -12.57 2.59 4.09
C VAL A 55 -12.71 4.08 3.82
N ARG A 56 -13.96 4.54 3.60
CA ARG A 56 -14.26 5.95 3.34
C ARG A 56 -13.90 6.80 4.55
N LEU A 57 -13.17 7.89 4.33
CA LEU A 57 -12.92 8.90 5.36
C LEU A 57 -14.16 9.79 5.54
N PRO A 58 -14.48 10.23 6.76
CA PRO A 58 -15.56 11.21 6.98
C PRO A 58 -15.34 12.49 6.16
N GLU A 59 -16.43 13.08 5.67
CA GLU A 59 -16.34 14.34 4.92
C GLU A 59 -15.70 15.44 5.76
N GLY A 60 -14.85 16.26 5.13
CA GLY A 60 -14.08 17.30 5.81
C GLY A 60 -12.85 16.80 6.58
N THR A 61 -12.53 15.50 6.56
CA THR A 61 -11.28 14.98 7.14
C THR A 61 -10.08 15.41 6.30
N ALA A 62 -9.06 15.96 6.96
CA ALA A 62 -7.76 16.24 6.36
C ALA A 62 -6.67 15.43 7.08
N VAL A 63 -5.74 14.86 6.31
CA VAL A 63 -4.53 14.23 6.84
C VAL A 63 -3.36 15.17 6.61
N HIS A 64 -2.73 15.63 7.68
CA HIS A 64 -1.53 16.45 7.62
C HIS A 64 -0.30 15.58 7.92
N ALA A 65 0.55 15.38 6.93
CA ALA A 65 1.86 14.76 7.13
C ALA A 65 2.88 15.84 7.54
N VAL A 66 3.44 15.73 8.74
CA VAL A 66 4.51 16.61 9.23
C VAL A 66 5.75 15.76 9.46
N HIS A 67 6.78 15.97 8.64
CA HIS A 67 8.05 15.26 8.78
C HIS A 67 8.83 15.83 9.97
N CYS A 68 9.31 14.95 10.86
CA CYS A 68 10.04 15.36 12.07
C CYS A 68 11.50 15.77 11.80
N GLY A 69 12.01 15.55 10.57
CA GLY A 69 13.37 15.94 10.18
C GLY A 69 14.45 14.87 10.40
N VAL A 70 14.07 13.64 10.77
CA VAL A 70 14.94 12.47 10.93
C VAL A 70 14.37 11.30 10.13
#